data_AF-A0A2V8T368-F1
#
_entry.id   AF-A0A2V8T368-F1
#
_cell.length_a   1.000
_cell.length_b   1.000
_cell.length_c   1.000
_cell.angle_alpha   90.00
_cell.angle_beta   90.00
_cell.angle_gamma   90.00
#
_symmetry.space_group_name_H-M   'P 1'
#
loop_
_entity.id
_entity.type
_entity.pdbx_description
1 polymer ?
#
loop_
_entity_poly.entity_id
_entity_poly.type
_entity_poly.pdbx_seq_one_letter_code
_entity_poly.pdbx_strand_id
1 'polypeptide(L)' 'MRTVASLDQLIGDSPGLVAVRTQVEQLLRRHSATRRLPPILILGETGTGKGLLARAIHEAGPRKA' A
#
# COMPACT_ATOMS: atom_id res chain seq x y z
N MET A 1 -0.26 -13.48 -7.45
CA MET A 1 -1.66 -13.10 -7.15
C MET A 1 -1.92 -12.62 -5.71
N ARG A 2 -0.92 -12.59 -4.79
CA ARG A 2 -1.16 -12.27 -3.35
C ARG A 2 -1.02 -10.80 -2.94
N THR A 3 -0.25 -9.99 -3.68
CA THR A 3 -0.03 -8.56 -3.38
C THR A 3 -1.32 -7.73 -3.50
N VAL A 4 -2.18 -8.12 -4.45
CA VAL A 4 -3.46 -7.44 -4.75
C VAL A 4 -4.46 -7.63 -3.61
N ALA A 5 -4.53 -8.84 -3.05
CA ALA A 5 -5.46 -9.21 -1.99
C ALA A 5 -5.35 -8.35 -0.71
N SER A 6 -4.18 -7.78 -0.41
CA SER A 6 -4.01 -6.90 0.76
C SER A 6 -4.51 -5.47 0.52
N LEU A 7 -4.49 -4.98 -0.73
CA LEU A 7 -4.99 -3.65 -1.07
C LEU A 7 -6.51 -3.63 -1.29
N ASP A 8 -7.13 -4.78 -1.53
CA ASP A 8 -8.58 -4.92 -1.69
C ASP A 8 -9.37 -4.50 -0.42
N GLN A 9 -8.70 -4.42 0.74
CA GLN A 9 -9.29 -3.87 1.98
C GLN A 9 -9.46 -2.34 1.94
N LEU A 10 -8.81 -1.64 1.02
CA LEU A 10 -8.95 -0.20 0.81
C LEU A 10 -10.15 0.07 -0.12
N ILE A 11 -11.33 0.15 0.46
CA ILE A 11 -12.60 0.26 -0.28
C ILE A 11 -12.86 1.71 -0.70
N GLY A 12 -13.28 1.88 -1.95
CA GLY A 12 -13.75 3.13 -2.53
C GLY A 12 -13.00 3.52 -3.81
N ASP A 13 -13.67 4.32 -4.64
CA ASP A 13 -13.17 4.71 -5.96
C ASP A 13 -13.02 6.22 -6.13
N SER A 14 -12.86 6.94 -5.01
CA SER A 14 -12.51 8.35 -5.08
C SER A 14 -11.17 8.52 -5.83
N PRO A 15 -10.99 9.60 -6.61
CA PRO A 15 -9.76 9.78 -7.40
C PRO A 15 -8.49 9.71 -6.54
N GLY A 16 -8.53 10.25 -5.32
CA GLY A 16 -7.41 10.19 -4.38
C GLY A 16 -7.08 8.76 -3.93
N LEU A 17 -8.09 7.94 -3.63
CA LEU A 17 -7.87 6.57 -3.20
C LEU A 17 -7.35 5.69 -4.34
N VAL A 18 -7.88 5.87 -5.55
CA VAL A 18 -7.38 5.19 -6.76
C VAL A 18 -5.92 5.56 -7.03
N ALA A 19 -5.56 6.83 -6.93
CA ALA A 19 -4.19 7.30 -7.13
C ALA A 19 -3.22 6.67 -6.10
N VAL A 20 -3.60 6.66 -4.82
CA VAL A 20 -2.78 6.07 -3.75
C VAL A 20 -2.61 4.56 -3.96
N ARG A 21 -3.69 3.82 -4.28
CA ARG A 21 -3.63 2.39 -4.57
C ARG A 21 -2.68 2.10 -5.75
N THR A 22 -2.78 2.88 -6.82
CA THR A 22 -1.89 2.77 -7.99
C THR A 22 -0.42 3.03 -7.62
N GLN A 23 -0.13 4.07 -6.83
CA GLN A 23 1.24 4.37 -6.38
C GLN A 23 1.83 3.22 -5.54
N VAL A 24 1.04 2.66 -4.63
CA VAL A 24 1.46 1.53 -3.80
C VAL A 24 1.72 0.29 -4.63
N GLU A 25 0.85 -0.05 -5.59
CA GLU A 25 1.06 -1.18 -6.50
C GLU A 25 2.36 -1.03 -7.30
N GLN A 26 2.63 0.17 -7.83
CA GLN A 26 3.86 0.46 -8.56
C GLN A 26 5.09 0.30 -7.66
N LEU A 27 5.04 0.80 -6.43
CA LEU A 27 6.12 0.67 -5.45
C LEU A 27 6.41 -0.80 -5.14
N LEU A 28 5.37 -1.59 -4.85
CA LEU A 28 5.49 -3.01 -4.54
C LEU A 28 6.04 -3.81 -5.72
N ARG A 29 5.61 -3.50 -6.94
CA ARG A 29 6.14 -4.14 -8.17
C ARG A 29 7.62 -3.83 -8.36
N ARG A 30 8.03 -2.56 -8.27
CA ARG A 30 9.43 -2.12 -8.46
C ARG A 30 10.38 -2.76 -7.45
N HIS A 31 9.92 -2.94 -6.22
CA HIS A 31 10.71 -3.50 -5.13
C HIS A 31 10.49 -4.99 -4.92
N SER A 32 9.79 -5.69 -5.80
CA SER A 32 9.53 -7.13 -5.67
C SER A 32 10.81 -7.98 -5.71
N ALA A 33 11.81 -7.57 -6.48
CA ALA A 33 13.12 -8.24 -6.56
C ALA A 33 13.99 -7.94 -5.32
N THR A 34 13.77 -6.81 -4.66
CA THR A 34 14.50 -6.41 -3.46
C THR A 34 13.76 -6.94 -2.24
N ARG A 35 14.42 -7.70 -1.35
CA ARG A 35 13.79 -8.22 -0.11
C ARG A 35 13.35 -7.13 0.89
N ARG A 36 13.38 -5.85 0.51
CA ARG A 36 13.04 -4.69 1.36
C ARG A 36 12.39 -3.59 0.52
N LEU A 37 11.31 -3.02 1.05
CA LEU A 37 10.76 -1.75 0.60
C LEU A 37 11.60 -0.59 1.17
N PRO A 38 11.72 0.54 0.44
CA PRO A 38 12.30 1.75 1.00
C PRO A 38 11.40 2.30 2.12
N PRO A 39 11.90 3.21 2.98
CA PRO A 39 11.07 3.96 3.90
C PRO A 39 9.98 4.74 3.13
N ILE A 40 8.74 4.68 3.63
CA ILE A 40 7.58 5.34 3.01
C ILE A 40 7.00 6.32 4.03
N LEU A 41 6.80 7.56 3.61
CA LEU A 41 6.06 8.56 4.36
C LEU A 41 4.62 8.62 3.85
N ILE A 42 3.65 8.45 4.75
CA ILE A 42 2.22 8.53 4.42
C ILE A 42 1.67 9.81 5.06
N LEU A 43 1.14 10.71 4.23
CA LEU A 43 0.58 11.99 4.65
C LEU A 43 -0.96 11.98 4.57
N GLY A 44 -1.58 12.88 5.35
CA GLY A 44 -3.03 13.07 5.39
C GLY A 44 -3.54 13.36 6.80
N GLU A 45 -4.75 13.86 6.91
CA GLU A 45 -5.39 14.24 8.17
C GLU A 45 -5.80 13.02 9.03
N THR A 46 -6.16 13.27 10.28
CA THR A 46 -6.69 12.23 11.17
C THR A 46 -7.97 11.63 10.57
N GLY A 47 -8.10 10.29 10.63
CA GLY A 47 -9.29 9.59 10.12
C GLY A 47 -9.28 9.24 8.63
N THR A 48 -8.29 9.67 7.84
CA THR A 48 -8.24 9.38 6.38
C THR A 48 -7.75 7.96 6.02
N GLY A 49 -7.64 7.05 6.99
CA GLY A 49 -7.28 5.65 6.73
C GLY A 49 -5.78 5.37 6.52
N LYS A 50 -4.87 6.31 6.84
CA LYS A 50 -3.40 6.11 6.70
C LYS A 50 -2.87 4.85 7.38
N GLY A 51 -3.43 4.48 8.54
CA GLY A 51 -3.04 3.26 9.27
C GLY A 51 -3.44 1.98 8.54
N LEU A 52 -4.62 1.97 7.90
CA LEU A 52 -5.06 0.86 7.05
C LEU A 52 -4.16 0.73 5.83
N LEU A 53 -3.81 1.85 5.19
CA LEU A 53 -2.86 1.87 4.07
C LEU A 53 -1.48 1.33 4.48
N ALA A 54 -0.93 1.80 5.60
CA ALA A 54 0.36 1.32 6.11
C ALA A 54 0.34 -0.19 6.35
N ARG A 55 -0.72 -0.70 7.00
CA ARG A 55 -0.90 -2.14 7.24
C ARG A 55 -0.98 -2.92 5.93
N ALA A 56 -1.76 -2.47 4.96
CA ALA A 56 -1.86 -3.11 3.66
C ALA A 56 -0.51 -3.18 2.94
N ILE A 57 0.30 -2.11 3.01
CA ILE A 57 1.68 -2.10 2.47
C ILE A 57 2.58 -3.11 3.19
N HIS A 58 2.52 -3.16 4.52
CA HIS A 58 3.30 -4.12 5.31
C HIS A 58 2.95 -5.57 4.97
N GLU A 59 1.65 -5.88 4.88
CA GLU A 59 1.15 -7.19 4.48
C GLU A 59 1.50 -7.52 3.02
N ALA A 60 1.48 -6.55 2.12
CA ALA A 60 1.84 -6.78 0.72
C ALA A 60 3.37 -6.87 0.48
N GLY A 61 4.18 -6.48 1.45
CA GLY A 61 5.64 -6.40 1.36
C GLY A 61 6.38 -7.73 1.55
N PRO A 62 7.69 -7.77 1.24
CA PRO A 62 8.51 -8.99 1.23
C PRO A 62 8.85 -9.52 2.63
N ARG A 63 8.58 -8.76 3.70
CA ARG A 63 8.88 -9.09 5.09
C ARG A 63 7.62 -9.41 5.89
N LYS A 64 6.63 -10.08 5.28
CA LYS A 64 5.37 -10.43 5.94
C LYS A 64 5.63 -10.89 7.39
N ALA A 65 5.12 -10.10 8.33
CA ALA A 65 4.80 -10.61 9.66
C ALA A 65 3.54 -11.47 9.55
#